data_AF-A0A0M0JCA1-F1
#
_entry.id   AF-A0A0M0JCA1-F1
#
_cell.length_a   1.000
_cell.length_b   1.000
_cell.length_c   1.000
_cell.angle_alpha   90.00
_cell.angle_beta   90.00
_cell.angle_gamma   90.00
#
_symmetry.space_group_name_H-M   'P 1'
#
loop_
_entity.id
_entity.type
_entity.pdbx_description
1 polymer ?
#
loop_
_entity_poly.entity_id
_entity_poly.type
_entity_poly.pdbx_seq_one_letter_code
_entity_poly.pdbx_strand_id
1 'polypeptide(L)'
;MGVPTFYRWLHDHYPKCVTDYIEAPASMTDETWPENGNGIEVDNFYIDFNQVVHHATHPPDRPVPPDRAAAFRAVFRAFDRLVLAAKPRRLLVVAFDGVAPRAKMNQQRARRFLAARERGAELASQSAAAIAWGVPPPAEAFDHNAITPGTEFMAELGAALRQHIASRVAAGGAFGSLTIVLSDAAVAGEGEHKIAAIVRAQRAQPGYDPSTTHLLYGLDADLVMIGLATHERRFYLLRDWVPLGRERFIERCDLCGREGHRALACPILSAARAAQTEEQRVAAAAAVDQPPPLLLLSLGILRDERVLDDFVLLTFLVGNDFLPPLPTLTIANGGLDACLDTYRTVRRAIGGYLVREGTLQLRPFRRYLRALVAVEVANISSARAASK
;
A
#
# COMPACT_ATOMS: atom_id res chain seq x y z
N MET A 1 1.97 10.07 8.86
CA MET A 1 1.22 10.29 7.60
C MET A 1 0.29 9.10 7.40
N GLY A 2 -1.03 9.29 7.37
CA GLY A 2 -1.94 8.18 7.07
C GLY A 2 -1.95 7.92 5.57
N VAL A 3 -1.83 6.65 5.14
CA VAL A 3 -1.91 6.25 3.72
C VAL A 3 -3.12 6.88 3.03
N PRO A 4 -4.37 6.76 3.55
CA PRO A 4 -5.52 7.39 2.91
C PRO A 4 -5.42 8.91 2.84
N THR A 5 -4.85 9.56 3.86
CA THR A 5 -4.74 11.02 3.91
C THR A 5 -3.75 11.55 2.86
N PHE A 6 -2.61 10.88 2.67
CA PHE A 6 -1.63 11.28 1.67
C PHE A 6 -2.14 11.07 0.25
N TYR A 7 -2.73 9.91 -0.05
CA TYR A 7 -3.28 9.65 -1.38
C TYR A 7 -4.49 10.54 -1.70
N ARG A 8 -5.30 10.91 -0.70
CA ARG A 8 -6.34 11.92 -0.88
C ARG A 8 -5.74 13.27 -1.27
N TRP A 9 -4.72 13.72 -0.53
CA TRP A 9 -4.02 14.96 -0.83
C TRP A 9 -3.41 14.93 -2.24
N LEU A 10 -2.79 13.81 -2.64
CA LEU A 10 -2.22 13.63 -3.96
C LEU A 10 -3.29 13.69 -5.06
N HIS A 11 -4.42 13.01 -4.88
CA HIS A 11 -5.53 13.04 -5.83
C HIS A 11 -6.12 14.46 -5.99
N ASP A 12 -6.30 15.18 -4.88
CA ASP A 12 -6.88 16.52 -4.91
C ASP A 12 -5.93 17.56 -5.59
N HIS A 13 -4.62 17.44 -5.41
CA HIS A 13 -3.63 18.38 -5.96
C HIS A 13 -3.08 17.98 -7.33
N TYR A 14 -3.03 16.68 -7.62
CA TYR A 14 -2.46 16.10 -8.83
C TYR A 14 -3.39 15.04 -9.44
N PRO A 15 -4.63 15.42 -9.82
CA PRO A 15 -5.64 14.46 -10.27
C PRO A 15 -5.22 13.69 -11.54
N LYS A 16 -4.34 14.27 -12.36
CA LYS A 16 -3.80 13.62 -13.58
C LYS A 16 -2.79 12.51 -13.29
N CYS A 17 -2.26 12.44 -12.07
CA CYS A 17 -1.29 11.41 -11.70
C CYS A 17 -1.96 10.07 -11.38
N VAL A 18 -3.28 10.04 -11.15
CA VAL A 18 -4.03 8.85 -10.76
C VAL A 18 -5.05 8.55 -11.85
N THR A 19 -5.04 7.34 -12.40
CA THR A 19 -6.03 6.89 -13.38
C THR A 19 -6.53 5.48 -13.03
N ASP A 20 -7.74 5.14 -13.46
CA ASP A 20 -8.22 3.76 -13.38
C ASP A 20 -7.34 2.86 -14.25
N TYR A 21 -7.07 1.65 -13.75
CA TYR A 21 -6.31 0.64 -14.49
C TYR A 21 -7.27 -0.34 -15.16
N ILE A 22 -7.10 -0.52 -16.46
CA ILE A 22 -7.84 -1.45 -17.29
C ILE A 22 -7.19 -2.83 -17.14
N GLU A 23 -7.86 -3.72 -16.41
CA GLU A 23 -7.43 -5.09 -16.26
C GLU A 23 -7.76 -5.94 -17.50
N ALA A 24 -6.98 -7.00 -17.68
CA ALA A 24 -7.28 -8.01 -18.68
C ALA A 24 -8.61 -8.71 -18.37
N PRO A 25 -9.38 -9.13 -19.39
CA PRO A 25 -10.55 -9.97 -19.18
C PRO A 25 -10.16 -11.28 -18.49
N ALA A 26 -11.05 -11.82 -17.66
CA ALA A 26 -10.80 -13.04 -16.88
C ALA A 26 -10.47 -14.29 -17.71
N SER A 27 -10.78 -14.28 -19.01
CA SER A 27 -10.43 -15.35 -19.96
C SER A 27 -8.99 -15.27 -20.49
N MET A 28 -8.25 -14.20 -20.21
CA MET A 28 -6.88 -14.03 -20.65
C MET A 28 -5.94 -14.97 -19.90
N THR A 29 -5.04 -15.61 -20.64
CA THR A 29 -3.94 -16.42 -20.12
C THR A 29 -2.60 -15.73 -20.33
N ASP A 30 -1.55 -16.31 -19.77
CA ASP A 30 -0.16 -15.86 -19.90
C ASP A 30 0.62 -16.50 -21.06
N GLU A 31 -0.06 -17.11 -22.03
CA GLU A 31 0.59 -17.68 -23.22
C GLU A 31 1.35 -16.60 -24.01
N THR A 32 0.75 -15.42 -24.16
CA THR A 32 1.38 -14.24 -24.73
C THR A 32 0.99 -13.00 -23.94
N TRP A 33 1.87 -11.99 -23.92
CA TRP A 33 1.54 -10.67 -23.42
C TRP A 33 0.99 -9.80 -24.55
N PRO A 34 -0.33 -9.59 -24.67
CA PRO A 34 -0.85 -8.59 -25.58
C PRO A 34 -0.46 -7.19 -25.12
N GLU A 35 -0.83 -6.17 -25.90
CA GLU A 35 -0.73 -4.78 -25.44
C GLU A 35 -1.40 -4.61 -24.07
N ASN A 36 -0.81 -3.76 -23.24
CA ASN A 36 -1.24 -3.59 -21.88
C ASN A 36 -2.64 -2.95 -21.79
N GLY A 37 -2.92 -1.97 -22.66
CA GLY A 37 -4.17 -1.22 -22.70
C GLY A 37 -4.19 0.05 -21.84
N ASN A 38 -3.20 0.25 -20.97
CA ASN A 38 -3.11 1.41 -20.07
C ASN A 38 -2.15 2.51 -20.56
N GLY A 39 -1.74 2.47 -21.83
CA GLY A 39 -0.79 3.43 -22.39
C GLY A 39 0.65 3.27 -21.88
N ILE A 40 0.95 2.17 -21.20
CA ILE A 40 2.29 1.80 -20.71
C ILE A 40 2.60 0.36 -21.11
N GLU A 41 3.84 0.08 -21.50
CA GLU A 41 4.34 -1.30 -21.63
C GLU A 41 5.38 -1.53 -20.53
N VAL A 42 5.17 -2.56 -19.72
CA VAL A 42 5.92 -2.77 -18.48
C VAL A 42 7.12 -3.67 -18.75
N ASP A 43 8.34 -3.16 -18.55
CA ASP A 43 9.54 -3.98 -18.62
C ASP A 43 9.72 -4.79 -17.33
N ASN A 44 9.68 -4.08 -16.21
CA ASN A 44 9.96 -4.64 -14.89
C ASN A 44 8.78 -4.43 -13.95
N PHE A 45 8.23 -5.52 -13.43
CA PHE A 45 7.17 -5.50 -12.42
C PHE A 45 7.71 -5.91 -11.05
N TYR A 46 7.40 -5.11 -10.03
CA TYR A 46 7.84 -5.30 -8.65
C TYR A 46 6.63 -5.42 -7.75
N ILE A 47 6.63 -6.39 -6.84
CA ILE A 47 5.52 -6.62 -5.91
C ILE A 47 6.05 -6.55 -4.48
N ASP A 48 5.56 -5.58 -3.72
CA ASP A 48 5.61 -5.66 -2.26
C ASP A 48 4.61 -6.74 -1.82
N PHE A 49 5.15 -7.93 -1.57
CA PHE A 49 4.33 -9.12 -1.41
C PHE A 49 3.63 -9.16 -0.05
N ASN A 50 4.17 -8.49 0.97
CA ASN A 50 3.52 -8.44 2.28
C ASN A 50 2.15 -7.79 2.21
N GLN A 51 1.98 -6.77 1.35
CA GLN A 51 0.69 -6.14 1.12
C GLN A 51 -0.32 -7.07 0.44
N VAL A 52 0.13 -7.88 -0.53
CA VAL A 52 -0.69 -8.92 -1.16
C VAL A 52 -1.18 -9.92 -0.12
N VAL A 53 -0.27 -10.37 0.77
CA VAL A 53 -0.61 -11.31 1.85
C VAL A 53 -1.63 -10.71 2.80
N HIS A 54 -1.43 -9.46 3.25
CA HIS A 54 -2.37 -8.78 4.13
C HIS A 54 -3.77 -8.66 3.52
N HIS A 55 -3.88 -8.24 2.25
CA HIS A 55 -5.15 -8.06 1.56
C HIS A 55 -5.87 -9.37 1.24
N ALA A 56 -5.12 -10.43 0.93
CA ALA A 56 -5.69 -11.75 0.66
C ALA A 56 -6.16 -12.46 1.95
N THR A 57 -5.48 -12.23 3.07
CA THR A 57 -5.80 -12.86 4.36
C THR A 57 -6.78 -12.06 5.21
N HIS A 58 -6.84 -10.74 5.04
CA HIS A 58 -7.70 -9.85 5.81
C HIS A 58 -8.39 -8.82 4.93
N PRO A 59 -9.18 -9.28 3.95
CA PRO A 59 -9.89 -8.37 3.07
C PRO A 59 -10.90 -7.53 3.86
N PRO A 60 -11.01 -6.21 3.60
CA PRO A 60 -11.92 -5.32 4.33
C PRO A 60 -13.40 -5.51 3.97
N ASP A 61 -13.67 -6.18 2.85
CA ASP A 61 -14.92 -6.19 2.09
C ASP A 61 -15.48 -7.60 1.81
N ARG A 62 -14.74 -8.65 2.14
CA ARG A 62 -15.16 -10.06 1.96
C ARG A 62 -14.72 -10.93 3.15
N PRO A 63 -15.23 -12.18 3.26
CA PRO A 63 -14.87 -13.04 4.37
C PRO A 63 -13.37 -13.36 4.42
N VAL A 64 -12.84 -13.47 5.63
CA VAL A 64 -11.49 -13.97 5.90
C VAL A 64 -11.39 -15.43 5.44
N PRO A 65 -10.28 -15.86 4.81
CA PRO A 65 -10.09 -17.26 4.45
C PRO A 65 -10.24 -18.18 5.67
N PRO A 66 -11.02 -19.28 5.57
CA PRO A 66 -11.36 -20.11 6.72
C PRO A 66 -10.19 -20.93 7.26
N ASP A 67 -9.19 -21.19 6.43
CA ASP A 67 -8.01 -21.98 6.78
C ASP A 67 -6.77 -21.51 6.02
N ARG A 68 -5.60 -22.05 6.42
CA ARG A 68 -4.31 -21.71 5.83
C ARG A 68 -4.23 -22.03 4.33
N ALA A 69 -4.82 -23.14 3.90
CA ALA A 69 -4.79 -23.54 2.49
C ALA A 69 -5.63 -22.58 1.63
N ALA A 70 -6.78 -22.14 2.13
CA ALA A 70 -7.63 -21.12 1.52
C ALA A 70 -6.91 -19.77 1.46
N ALA A 71 -6.18 -19.40 2.52
CA ALA A 71 -5.35 -18.20 2.54
C ALA A 71 -4.27 -18.24 1.44
N PHE A 72 -3.54 -19.35 1.30
CA PHE A 72 -2.52 -19.50 0.26
C PHE A 72 -3.14 -19.45 -1.14
N ARG A 73 -4.29 -20.10 -1.37
CA ARG A 73 -5.02 -19.99 -2.64
C ARG A 73 -5.43 -18.56 -2.94
N ALA A 74 -5.91 -17.80 -1.96
CA ALA A 74 -6.27 -16.40 -2.14
C ALA A 74 -5.05 -15.53 -2.48
N VAL A 75 -3.91 -15.76 -1.82
CA VAL A 75 -2.64 -15.07 -2.11
C VAL A 75 -2.16 -15.37 -3.53
N PHE A 76 -2.19 -16.63 -3.97
CA PHE A 76 -1.74 -17.00 -5.32
C PHE A 76 -2.69 -16.48 -6.41
N ARG A 77 -4.00 -16.47 -6.18
CA ARG A 77 -4.95 -15.81 -7.10
C ARG A 77 -4.67 -14.31 -7.23
N ALA A 78 -4.39 -13.63 -6.11
CA ALA A 78 -4.04 -12.21 -6.14
C ALA A 78 -2.71 -11.96 -6.87
N PHE A 79 -1.68 -12.78 -6.60
CA PHE A 79 -0.41 -12.74 -7.32
C PHE A 79 -0.59 -12.92 -8.84
N ASP A 80 -1.34 -13.94 -9.24
CA ASP A 80 -1.57 -14.27 -10.65
C ASP A 80 -2.32 -13.14 -11.38
N ARG A 81 -3.37 -12.61 -10.74
CA ARG A 81 -4.10 -11.43 -11.23
C ARG A 81 -3.16 -10.26 -11.46
N LEU A 82 -2.29 -9.94 -10.49
CA LEU A 82 -1.38 -8.81 -10.59
C LEU A 82 -0.37 -8.98 -11.72
N VAL A 83 0.18 -10.18 -11.90
CA VAL A 83 1.09 -10.44 -13.01
C VAL A 83 0.38 -10.36 -14.36
N LEU A 84 -0.84 -10.91 -14.48
CA LEU A 84 -1.66 -10.80 -15.69
C LEU A 84 -2.08 -9.34 -15.99
N ALA A 85 -2.32 -8.54 -14.96
CA ALA A 85 -2.62 -7.12 -15.10
C ALA A 85 -1.37 -6.36 -15.60
N ALA A 86 -0.20 -6.61 -14.99
CA ALA A 86 1.04 -5.90 -15.31
C ALA A 86 1.63 -6.29 -16.67
N LYS A 87 1.55 -7.56 -17.07
CA LYS A 87 2.14 -8.12 -18.30
C LYS A 87 3.63 -7.75 -18.45
N PRO A 88 4.49 -8.03 -17.45
CA PRO A 88 5.90 -7.65 -17.50
C PRO A 88 6.63 -8.29 -18.68
N ARG A 89 7.54 -7.58 -19.34
CA ARG A 89 8.24 -8.07 -20.53
C ARG A 89 9.61 -8.67 -20.22
N ARG A 90 10.22 -8.33 -19.07
CA ARG A 90 11.62 -8.66 -18.77
C ARG A 90 11.82 -9.22 -17.37
N LEU A 91 11.41 -8.47 -16.34
CA LEU A 91 11.70 -8.79 -14.94
C LEU A 91 10.43 -8.82 -14.08
N LEU A 92 10.31 -9.85 -13.26
CA LEU A 92 9.37 -9.92 -12.15
C LEU A 92 10.13 -10.04 -10.83
N VAL A 93 9.96 -9.07 -9.94
CA VAL A 93 10.50 -9.11 -8.57
C VAL A 93 9.36 -9.28 -7.58
N VAL A 94 9.46 -10.31 -6.74
CA VAL A 94 8.54 -10.54 -5.64
C VAL A 94 9.31 -10.42 -4.33
N ALA A 95 9.02 -9.38 -3.55
CA ALA A 95 9.76 -9.09 -2.32
C ALA A 95 8.85 -9.25 -1.10
N PHE A 96 9.17 -10.21 -0.25
CA PHE A 96 8.64 -10.26 1.12
C PHE A 96 9.39 -9.25 2.00
N ASP A 97 8.75 -8.78 3.06
CA ASP A 97 9.50 -8.20 4.17
C ASP A 97 10.37 -9.28 4.82
N GLY A 98 11.62 -8.93 5.09
CA GLY A 98 12.48 -9.64 6.01
C GLY A 98 12.69 -8.84 7.30
N VAL A 99 13.75 -9.18 8.04
CA VAL A 99 14.09 -8.47 9.28
C VAL A 99 14.37 -7.00 8.97
N ALA A 100 13.51 -6.13 9.50
CA ALA A 100 13.57 -4.68 9.28
C ALA A 100 14.58 -3.99 10.23
N PRO A 101 15.03 -2.76 9.91
CA PRO A 101 15.86 -1.97 10.82
C PRO A 101 15.16 -1.68 12.15
N ARG A 102 15.94 -1.45 13.21
CA ARG A 102 15.42 -1.19 14.57
C ARG A 102 14.39 -0.05 14.62
N ALA A 103 14.58 1.00 13.82
CA ALA A 103 13.65 2.12 13.76
C ALA A 103 12.25 1.67 13.31
N LYS A 104 12.17 0.86 12.25
CA LYS A 104 10.91 0.25 11.80
C LYS A 104 10.37 -0.76 12.80
N MET A 105 11.23 -1.58 13.42
CA MET A 105 10.79 -2.57 14.42
C MET A 105 10.03 -1.92 15.59
N ASN A 106 10.43 -0.73 16.03
CA ASN A 106 9.71 0.00 17.07
C ASN A 106 8.28 0.39 16.63
N GLN A 107 8.14 0.89 15.39
CA GLN A 107 6.84 1.23 14.81
C GLN A 107 5.97 -0.01 14.64
N GLN A 108 6.53 -1.10 14.09
CA GLN A 108 5.81 -2.35 13.89
C GLN A 108 5.36 -2.94 15.23
N ARG A 109 6.22 -2.88 16.26
CA ARG A 109 5.87 -3.29 17.63
C ARG A 109 4.69 -2.48 18.14
N ALA A 110 4.75 -1.15 18.09
CA ALA A 110 3.66 -0.30 18.57
C ALA A 110 2.33 -0.62 17.86
N ARG A 111 2.35 -0.79 16.53
CA ARG A 111 1.18 -1.18 15.73
C ARG A 111 0.61 -2.53 16.15
N ARG A 112 1.46 -3.56 16.27
CA ARG A 112 1.04 -4.92 16.64
C ARG A 112 0.44 -4.98 18.05
N PHE A 113 1.02 -4.26 19.01
CA PHE A 113 0.49 -4.16 20.37
C PHE A 113 -0.88 -3.48 20.40
N LEU A 114 -1.06 -2.38 19.64
CA LEU A 114 -2.35 -1.70 19.55
C LEU A 114 -3.41 -2.60 18.91
N ALA A 115 -3.10 -3.22 17.78
CA ALA A 115 -4.02 -4.10 17.07
C ALA A 115 -4.42 -5.32 17.91
N ALA A 116 -3.49 -5.94 18.64
CA ALA A 116 -3.81 -7.05 19.54
C ALA A 116 -4.76 -6.63 20.66
N ARG A 117 -4.55 -5.44 21.25
CA ARG A 117 -5.42 -4.89 22.29
C ARG A 117 -6.83 -4.58 21.77
N GLU A 118 -6.92 -3.96 20.59
CA GLU A 118 -8.20 -3.64 19.94
C GLU A 118 -8.99 -4.90 19.59
N ARG A 119 -8.33 -5.90 18.97
CA ARG A 119 -8.95 -7.20 18.67
C ARG A 119 -9.43 -7.92 19.93
N GLY A 120 -8.64 -7.89 21.01
CA GLY A 120 -9.04 -8.50 22.28
C GLY A 120 -10.29 -7.84 22.88
N ALA A 121 -10.37 -6.51 22.82
CA ALA A 121 -11.55 -5.77 23.28
C ALA A 121 -12.79 -6.06 22.41
N GLU A 122 -12.61 -6.11 21.09
CA GLU A 122 -13.68 -6.41 20.14
C GLU A 122 -14.20 -7.86 20.31
N LEU A 123 -13.29 -8.84 20.42
CA LEU A 123 -13.66 -10.24 20.64
C LEU A 123 -14.40 -10.44 21.96
N ALA A 124 -13.98 -9.77 23.04
CA ALA A 124 -14.66 -9.81 24.32
C ALA A 124 -16.09 -9.24 24.23
N SER A 125 -16.25 -8.10 23.54
CA SER A 125 -17.56 -7.49 23.29
C SER A 125 -18.48 -8.39 22.44
N GLN A 126 -17.95 -8.98 21.36
CA GLN A 126 -18.70 -9.87 20.48
C GLN A 126 -19.09 -11.17 21.19
N SER A 127 -18.20 -11.72 22.02
CA SER A 127 -18.46 -12.94 22.79
C SER A 127 -19.53 -12.72 23.85
N ALA A 128 -19.49 -11.59 24.57
CA ALA A 128 -20.52 -11.22 25.53
C ALA A 128 -21.90 -11.07 24.86
N ALA A 129 -21.95 -10.43 23.68
CA ALA A 129 -23.17 -10.33 22.89
C ALA A 129 -23.66 -11.72 22.43
N ALA A 130 -22.79 -12.57 21.88
CA ALA A 130 -23.15 -13.92 21.43
C ALA A 130 -23.79 -14.76 22.54
N ILE A 131 -23.20 -14.73 23.75
CA ILE A 131 -23.73 -15.41 24.94
C ILE A 131 -25.12 -14.86 25.31
N ALA A 132 -25.30 -13.54 25.31
CA ALA A 132 -26.58 -12.91 25.62
C ALA A 132 -27.69 -13.30 24.61
N TRP A 133 -27.32 -13.53 23.35
CA TRP A 133 -28.22 -13.98 22.28
C TRP A 133 -28.34 -15.50 22.16
N GLY A 134 -27.66 -16.29 23.02
CA GLY A 134 -27.69 -17.75 23.00
C GLY A 134 -27.02 -18.38 21.76
N VAL A 135 -26.14 -17.65 21.07
CA VAL A 135 -25.38 -18.15 19.92
C VAL A 135 -23.92 -18.42 20.31
N PRO A 136 -23.23 -19.37 19.63
CA PRO A 136 -21.82 -19.64 19.92
C PRO A 136 -20.96 -18.40 19.71
N PRO A 137 -19.92 -18.19 20.54
CA PRO A 137 -18.98 -17.10 20.34
C PRO A 137 -18.22 -17.28 19.01
N PRO A 138 -17.76 -16.17 18.40
CA PRO A 138 -17.00 -16.23 17.15
C PRO A 138 -15.71 -17.03 17.34
N ALA A 139 -15.33 -17.80 16.31
CA ALA A 139 -14.07 -18.54 16.29
C ALA A 139 -12.86 -17.59 16.28
N GLU A 140 -11.71 -18.07 16.77
CA GLU A 140 -10.46 -17.31 16.67
C GLU A 140 -10.12 -17.05 15.20
N ALA A 141 -10.00 -15.77 14.85
CA ALA A 141 -9.54 -15.34 13.53
C ALA A 141 -8.04 -15.62 13.37
N PHE A 142 -7.58 -15.70 12.12
CA PHE A 142 -6.15 -15.80 11.80
C PHE A 142 -5.35 -14.68 12.48
N ASP A 143 -4.28 -15.02 13.22
CA ASP A 143 -3.44 -14.01 13.84
C ASP A 143 -2.54 -13.34 12.80
N HIS A 144 -2.89 -12.10 12.44
CA HIS A 144 -2.10 -11.25 11.55
C HIS A 144 -0.63 -11.11 11.94
N ASN A 145 -0.25 -11.31 13.22
CA ASN A 145 1.15 -11.28 13.64
C ASN A 145 1.96 -12.42 13.01
N ALA A 146 1.30 -13.48 12.53
CA ALA A 146 1.92 -14.53 11.74
C ALA A 146 2.54 -14.02 10.44
N ILE A 147 2.12 -12.85 9.93
CA ILE A 147 2.70 -12.16 8.77
C ILE A 147 3.93 -11.36 9.25
N THR A 148 4.94 -12.08 9.71
CA THR A 148 6.21 -11.52 10.21
C THR A 148 7.34 -12.48 9.85
N PRO A 149 8.52 -11.99 9.42
CA PRO A 149 9.68 -12.83 9.19
C PRO A 149 9.99 -13.76 10.38
N GLY A 150 10.33 -15.02 10.08
CA GLY A 150 10.69 -16.01 11.10
C GLY A 150 9.51 -16.84 11.64
N THR A 151 8.27 -16.57 11.23
CA THR A 151 7.13 -17.44 11.55
C THR A 151 7.06 -18.65 10.63
N GLU A 152 6.47 -19.74 11.12
CA GLU A 152 6.20 -20.94 10.30
C GLU A 152 5.32 -20.59 9.09
N PHE A 153 4.30 -19.74 9.28
CA PHE A 153 3.42 -19.27 8.21
C PHE A 153 4.19 -18.63 7.05
N MET A 154 5.14 -17.73 7.33
CA MET A 154 5.92 -17.05 6.29
C MET A 154 6.92 -17.98 5.61
N ALA A 155 7.50 -18.93 6.34
CA ALA A 155 8.38 -19.94 5.78
C ALA A 155 7.64 -20.87 4.81
N GLU A 156 6.48 -21.39 5.23
CA GLU A 156 5.61 -22.23 4.38
C GLU A 156 5.09 -21.46 3.17
N LEU A 157 4.62 -20.22 3.36
CA LEU A 157 4.13 -19.38 2.27
C LEU A 157 5.22 -19.10 1.23
N GLY A 158 6.44 -18.79 1.68
CA GLY A 158 7.59 -18.58 0.80
C GLY A 158 7.96 -19.84 0.00
N ALA A 159 7.92 -21.01 0.63
CA ALA A 159 8.15 -22.29 -0.04
C ALA A 159 7.05 -22.62 -1.05
N ALA A 160 5.79 -22.45 -0.67
CA ALA A 160 4.64 -22.68 -1.54
C ALA A 160 4.62 -21.71 -2.73
N LEU A 161 4.95 -20.42 -2.52
CA LEU A 161 5.05 -19.45 -3.62
C LEU A 161 6.18 -19.82 -4.58
N ARG A 162 7.32 -20.29 -4.08
CA ARG A 162 8.43 -20.75 -4.93
C ARG A 162 7.98 -21.91 -5.83
N GLN A 163 7.22 -22.86 -5.29
CA GLN A 163 6.65 -23.96 -6.08
C GLN A 163 5.62 -23.46 -7.09
N HIS A 164 4.75 -22.51 -6.71
CA HIS A 164 3.77 -21.89 -7.61
C HIS A 164 4.43 -21.14 -8.78
N ILE A 165 5.50 -20.37 -8.50
CA ILE A 165 6.29 -19.71 -9.54
C ILE A 165 6.96 -20.75 -10.45
N ALA A 166 7.55 -21.80 -9.88
CA ALA A 166 8.21 -22.84 -10.66
C ALA A 166 7.23 -23.59 -11.58
N SER A 167 6.01 -23.90 -11.12
CA SER A 167 4.99 -24.53 -11.95
C SER A 167 4.55 -23.62 -13.09
N ARG A 168 4.42 -22.31 -12.85
CA ARG A 168 4.11 -21.31 -13.87
C ARG A 168 5.22 -21.14 -14.90
N VAL A 169 6.48 -21.14 -14.48
CA VAL A 169 7.63 -21.15 -15.42
C VAL A 169 7.62 -22.41 -16.27
N ALA A 170 7.35 -23.58 -15.66
CA ALA A 170 7.30 -24.86 -16.38
C ALA A 170 6.13 -24.95 -17.37
N ALA A 171 5.01 -24.27 -17.09
CA ALA A 171 3.89 -24.15 -18.03
C ALA A 171 4.26 -23.32 -19.28
N GLY A 172 5.32 -22.51 -19.23
CA GLY A 172 5.85 -21.77 -20.36
C GLY A 172 5.14 -20.44 -20.63
N GLY A 173 4.91 -20.14 -21.90
CA GLY A 173 4.32 -18.87 -22.33
C GLY A 173 5.19 -17.65 -22.03
N ALA A 174 4.55 -16.50 -21.92
CA ALA A 174 5.21 -15.22 -21.65
C ALA A 174 5.61 -15.06 -20.18
N PHE A 175 5.01 -15.82 -19.24
CA PHE A 175 5.49 -15.91 -17.86
C PHE A 175 6.82 -16.68 -17.78
N GLY A 176 6.93 -17.80 -18.50
CA GLY A 176 8.14 -18.63 -18.51
C GLY A 176 9.38 -17.97 -19.12
N SER A 177 9.22 -16.87 -19.87
CA SER A 177 10.34 -16.10 -20.45
C SER A 177 10.88 -14.99 -19.54
N LEU A 178 10.24 -14.74 -18.38
CA LEU A 178 10.64 -13.70 -17.46
C LEU A 178 11.92 -14.08 -16.70
N THR A 179 12.76 -13.08 -16.43
CA THR A 179 13.69 -13.18 -15.30
C THR A 179 12.90 -12.96 -14.02
N ILE A 180 12.89 -13.94 -13.11
CA ILE A 180 12.12 -13.87 -11.87
C ILE A 180 13.06 -13.82 -10.66
N VAL A 181 12.89 -12.82 -9.81
CA VAL A 181 13.61 -12.67 -8.54
C VAL A 181 12.63 -12.81 -7.39
N LEU A 182 12.75 -13.88 -6.63
CA LEU A 182 12.04 -14.07 -5.37
C LEU A 182 12.96 -13.71 -4.21
N SER A 183 12.68 -12.58 -3.55
CA SER A 183 13.33 -12.19 -2.31
C SER A 183 12.44 -12.55 -1.12
N ASP A 184 12.66 -13.74 -0.54
CA ASP A 184 11.88 -14.25 0.58
C ASP A 184 12.10 -13.48 1.91
N ALA A 185 11.36 -13.90 2.94
CA ALA A 185 11.39 -13.29 4.27
C ALA A 185 12.70 -13.58 5.05
N ALA A 186 13.52 -14.53 4.60
CA ALA A 186 14.82 -14.80 5.21
C ALA A 186 15.88 -13.78 4.77
N VAL A 187 15.69 -13.13 3.62
CA VAL A 187 16.51 -11.99 3.19
C VAL A 187 16.16 -10.76 4.02
N ALA A 188 17.11 -10.16 4.72
CA ALA A 188 16.86 -8.98 5.56
C ALA A 188 16.44 -7.73 4.76
N GLY A 189 15.72 -6.82 5.43
CA GLY A 189 15.20 -5.57 4.85
C GLY A 189 13.69 -5.60 4.56
N GLU A 190 13.08 -4.44 4.44
CA GLU A 190 11.67 -4.27 4.06
C GLU A 190 11.49 -4.47 2.55
N GLY A 191 10.36 -5.03 2.11
CA GLY A 191 10.10 -5.40 0.72
C GLY A 191 10.30 -4.22 -0.24
N GLU A 192 9.69 -3.07 0.08
CA GLU A 192 9.82 -1.82 -0.67
C GLU A 192 11.28 -1.33 -0.79
N HIS A 193 12.09 -1.50 0.26
CA HIS A 193 13.49 -1.10 0.27
C HIS A 193 14.39 -2.08 -0.49
N LYS A 194 14.08 -3.39 -0.48
CA LYS A 194 14.75 -4.39 -1.32
C LYS A 194 14.50 -4.10 -2.81
N ILE A 195 13.25 -3.79 -3.16
CA ILE A 195 12.87 -3.38 -4.52
C ILE A 195 13.63 -2.12 -4.93
N ALA A 196 13.63 -1.09 -4.08
CA ALA A 196 14.35 0.16 -4.36
C ALA A 196 15.86 -0.08 -4.56
N ALA A 197 16.45 -1.01 -3.80
CA ALA A 197 17.85 -1.39 -3.97
C ALA A 197 18.10 -2.07 -5.32
N ILE A 198 17.21 -2.96 -5.76
CA ILE A 198 17.29 -3.60 -7.09
C ILE A 198 17.22 -2.54 -8.20
N VAL A 199 16.26 -1.62 -8.14
CA VAL A 199 16.12 -0.55 -9.15
C VAL A 199 17.39 0.30 -9.23
N ARG A 200 17.93 0.74 -8.07
CA ARG A 200 19.19 1.51 -8.03
C ARG A 200 20.38 0.71 -8.58
N ALA A 201 20.46 -0.59 -8.25
CA ALA A 201 21.53 -1.44 -8.73
C ALA A 201 21.45 -1.67 -10.25
N GLN A 202 20.24 -1.78 -10.81
CA GLN A 202 20.02 -1.85 -12.26
C GLN A 202 20.43 -0.55 -12.97
N ARG A 203 19.98 0.60 -12.47
CA ARG A 203 20.31 1.92 -13.01
C ARG A 203 21.83 2.18 -13.02
N ALA A 204 22.55 1.65 -12.04
CA ALA A 204 24.00 1.79 -11.94
C ALA A 204 24.79 0.88 -12.91
N GLN A 205 24.15 -0.09 -13.58
CA GLN A 205 24.85 -0.98 -14.49
C GLN A 205 25.25 -0.26 -15.80
N PRO A 206 26.45 -0.54 -16.35
CA PRO A 206 26.80 -0.11 -17.69
C PRO A 206 25.80 -0.63 -18.72
N GLY A 207 25.32 0.26 -19.60
CA GLY A 207 24.35 -0.11 -20.64
C GLY A 207 22.89 -0.23 -20.17
N TYR A 208 22.58 0.22 -18.94
CA TYR A 208 21.19 0.36 -18.49
C TYR A 208 20.40 1.27 -19.45
N ASP A 209 19.21 0.82 -19.83
CA ASP A 209 18.30 1.57 -20.70
C ASP A 209 17.45 2.54 -19.86
N PRO A 210 17.65 3.86 -19.97
CA PRO A 210 16.88 4.85 -19.20
C PRO A 210 15.40 4.95 -19.62
N SER A 211 14.99 4.23 -20.66
CA SER A 211 13.60 4.12 -21.11
C SER A 211 12.88 2.90 -20.55
N THR A 212 13.54 2.11 -19.69
CA THR A 212 12.95 0.98 -18.97
C THR A 212 11.73 1.45 -18.16
N THR A 213 10.61 0.76 -18.33
CA THR A 213 9.37 1.03 -17.60
C THR A 213 9.29 0.16 -16.35
N HIS A 214 9.15 0.82 -15.19
CA HIS A 214 9.06 0.21 -13.88
C HIS A 214 7.63 0.32 -13.34
N LEU A 215 7.02 -0.80 -12.96
CA LEU A 215 5.72 -0.84 -12.30
C LEU A 215 5.87 -1.49 -10.92
N LEU A 216 5.50 -0.79 -9.86
CA LEU A 216 5.57 -1.29 -8.48
C LEU A 216 4.17 -1.43 -7.88
N TYR A 217 3.79 -2.64 -7.49
CA TYR A 217 2.56 -2.88 -6.73
C TYR A 217 2.76 -2.68 -5.23
N GLY A 218 1.89 -1.89 -4.63
CA GLY A 218 1.74 -1.78 -3.17
C GLY A 218 0.85 -0.61 -2.77
N LEU A 219 0.49 -0.54 -1.49
CA LEU A 219 -0.52 0.39 -0.99
C LEU A 219 0.01 1.50 -0.09
N ASP A 220 1.26 1.38 0.37
CA ASP A 220 1.85 2.36 1.26
C ASP A 220 2.09 3.70 0.55
N ALA A 221 2.03 4.78 1.33
CA ALA A 221 2.35 6.12 0.85
C ALA A 221 3.84 6.28 0.58
N ASP A 222 4.68 5.54 1.31
CA ASP A 222 6.13 5.58 1.19
C ASP A 222 6.61 5.12 -0.19
N LEU A 223 5.83 4.28 -0.90
CA LEU A 223 6.13 3.86 -2.27
C LEU A 223 6.15 5.02 -3.27
N VAL A 224 5.36 6.09 -3.04
CA VAL A 224 5.42 7.30 -3.88
C VAL A 224 6.78 7.97 -3.70
N MET A 225 7.23 8.10 -2.47
CA MET A 225 8.50 8.73 -2.12
C MET A 225 9.68 7.89 -2.59
N ILE A 226 9.60 6.57 -2.42
CA ILE A 226 10.59 5.60 -2.93
C ILE A 226 10.67 5.67 -4.45
N GLY A 227 9.53 5.64 -5.15
CA GLY A 227 9.47 5.72 -6.60
C GLY A 227 10.08 7.01 -7.13
N LEU A 228 9.75 8.16 -6.54
CA LEU A 228 10.35 9.46 -6.89
C LEU A 228 11.87 9.48 -6.64
N ALA A 229 12.33 8.92 -5.51
CA ALA A 229 13.75 8.86 -5.15
C ALA A 229 14.57 7.88 -6.01
N THR A 230 13.94 7.07 -6.86
CA THR A 230 14.67 6.28 -7.86
C THR A 230 15.19 7.14 -9.02
N HIS A 231 14.58 8.31 -9.23
CA HIS A 231 14.77 9.17 -10.40
C HIS A 231 14.52 8.48 -11.75
N GLU A 232 13.74 7.39 -11.77
CA GLU A 232 13.33 6.74 -13.01
C GLU A 232 12.21 7.51 -13.70
N ARG A 233 12.38 7.79 -14.99
CA ARG A 233 11.43 8.60 -15.76
C ARG A 233 10.11 7.89 -15.99
N ARG A 234 10.14 6.57 -16.13
CA ARG A 234 8.98 5.72 -16.41
C ARG A 234 8.70 4.83 -15.21
N PHE A 235 8.47 5.44 -14.06
CA PHE A 235 8.11 4.76 -12.83
C PHE A 235 6.63 4.95 -12.51
N TYR A 236 5.95 3.84 -12.28
CA TYR A 236 4.52 3.78 -12.02
C TYR A 236 4.23 2.96 -10.78
N LEU A 237 3.18 3.32 -10.05
CA LEU A 237 2.64 2.50 -8.97
C LEU A 237 1.33 1.87 -9.40
N LEU A 238 1.18 0.58 -9.15
CA LEU A 238 -0.08 -0.16 -9.25
C LEU A 238 -0.63 -0.36 -7.85
N ARG A 239 -1.92 -0.13 -7.64
CA ARG A 239 -2.51 -0.33 -6.32
C ARG A 239 -3.99 -0.66 -6.39
N ASP A 240 -4.49 -1.29 -5.36
CA ASP A 240 -5.93 -1.43 -5.18
C ASP A 240 -6.56 -0.05 -4.96
N TRP A 241 -7.73 0.15 -5.56
CA TRP A 241 -8.63 1.22 -5.21
C TRP A 241 -9.08 1.04 -3.77
N VAL A 242 -9.04 2.14 -3.03
CA VAL A 242 -9.43 2.18 -1.64
C VAL A 242 -10.29 3.42 -1.45
N PRO A 243 -11.46 3.33 -0.80
CA PRO A 243 -12.28 4.50 -0.55
C PRO A 243 -11.49 5.56 0.24
N LEU A 244 -11.45 6.81 -0.25
CA LEU A 244 -10.69 7.92 0.33
C LEU A 244 -11.64 8.96 0.95
N GLY A 245 -11.53 9.24 2.26
CA GLY A 245 -12.25 10.33 2.93
C GLY A 245 -13.49 9.89 3.73
N ARG A 246 -14.51 10.77 3.82
CA ARG A 246 -15.76 10.55 4.58
C ARG A 246 -16.49 9.26 4.17
N GLU A 247 -16.25 8.74 2.97
CA GLU A 247 -16.79 7.45 2.49
C GLU A 247 -16.33 6.23 3.32
N ARG A 248 -15.24 6.33 4.09
CA ARG A 248 -14.84 5.31 5.09
C ARG A 248 -15.53 5.45 6.45
N PHE A 249 -16.10 6.62 6.75
CA PHE A 249 -16.53 7.04 8.09
C PHE A 249 -17.96 7.57 8.16
N ILE A 250 -18.75 7.47 7.09
CA ILE A 250 -20.19 7.50 7.32
C ILE A 250 -20.48 6.16 7.98
N GLU A 251 -20.63 6.17 9.30
CA GLU A 251 -21.09 5.04 10.11
C GLU A 251 -22.47 4.50 9.65
N ARG A 252 -23.03 4.99 8.53
CA ARG A 252 -24.27 4.55 7.91
C ARG A 252 -23.98 3.42 6.94
N CYS A 253 -24.64 2.31 7.17
CA CYS A 253 -24.63 1.17 6.28
C CYS A 253 -25.16 1.57 4.88
N ASP A 254 -24.37 1.36 3.84
CA ASP A 254 -24.74 1.67 2.44
C ASP A 254 -26.00 0.93 1.96
N LEU A 255 -26.37 -0.16 2.64
CA LEU A 255 -27.50 -1.00 2.27
C LEU A 255 -28.80 -0.60 2.99
N CYS A 256 -28.73 -0.13 4.24
CA CYS A 256 -29.94 0.17 5.04
C CYS A 256 -30.00 1.61 5.57
N GLY A 257 -28.96 2.41 5.37
CA GLY A 257 -28.84 3.80 5.78
C GLY A 257 -28.73 4.02 7.30
N ARG A 258 -28.69 2.96 8.12
CA ARG A 258 -28.62 3.05 9.59
C ARG A 258 -27.19 3.13 10.10
N GLU A 259 -27.00 3.81 11.22
CA GLU A 259 -25.69 4.02 11.83
C GLU A 259 -25.20 2.78 12.62
N GLY A 260 -23.88 2.66 12.79
CA GLY A 260 -23.23 1.71 13.71
C GLY A 260 -22.86 0.33 13.13
N HIS A 261 -22.91 0.12 11.81
CA HIS A 261 -22.44 -1.12 11.19
C HIS A 261 -22.10 -0.95 9.69
N ARG A 262 -21.23 -1.81 9.16
CA ARG A 262 -20.93 -1.88 7.71
C ARG A 262 -21.99 -2.70 6.97
N ALA A 263 -22.12 -2.53 5.65
CA ALA A 263 -23.06 -3.30 4.82
C ALA A 263 -22.97 -4.82 5.03
N LEU A 264 -21.76 -5.36 5.19
CA LEU A 264 -21.51 -6.79 5.47
C LEU A 264 -22.06 -7.28 6.82
N ALA A 265 -22.17 -6.39 7.80
CA ALA A 265 -22.74 -6.65 9.12
C ALA A 265 -24.17 -6.13 9.23
N CYS A 266 -24.82 -5.79 8.10
CA CYS A 266 -26.17 -5.25 8.10
C CYS A 266 -27.19 -6.32 8.48
N PRO A 267 -28.05 -6.10 9.51
CA PRO A 267 -29.10 -7.04 9.88
C PRO A 267 -30.03 -7.40 8.72
N ILE A 268 -30.26 -6.46 7.80
CA ILE A 268 -31.06 -6.69 6.59
C ILE A 268 -30.35 -7.66 5.63
N LEU A 269 -29.04 -7.46 5.40
CA LEU A 269 -28.24 -8.36 4.58
C LEU A 269 -28.10 -9.74 5.24
N SER A 270 -27.92 -9.79 6.56
CA SER A 270 -27.85 -11.03 7.33
C SER A 270 -29.15 -11.83 7.28
N ALA A 271 -30.30 -11.15 7.41
CA ALA A 271 -31.63 -11.77 7.24
C ALA A 271 -31.85 -12.24 5.79
N ALA A 272 -31.44 -11.46 4.79
CA ALA A 272 -31.50 -11.84 3.38
C ALA A 272 -30.59 -13.05 3.06
N ARG A 273 -29.38 -13.12 3.63
CA ARG A 273 -28.45 -14.26 3.52
C ARG A 273 -28.94 -15.52 4.23
N ALA A 274 -29.74 -15.37 5.28
CA ALA A 274 -30.39 -16.47 5.97
C ALA A 274 -31.56 -17.07 5.15
N ALA A 275 -32.17 -16.26 4.26
CA ALA A 275 -33.28 -16.66 3.40
C ALA A 275 -32.84 -17.16 1.99
N GLN A 276 -31.55 -17.07 1.65
CA GLN A 276 -31.02 -17.54 0.37
C GLN A 276 -30.86 -19.07 0.33
N THR A 277 -31.20 -19.68 -0.80
CA THR A 277 -30.90 -21.09 -1.08
C THR A 277 -29.38 -21.30 -1.23
N GLU A 278 -28.90 -22.53 -1.06
CA GLU A 278 -27.47 -22.87 -1.16
C GLU A 278 -26.86 -22.44 -2.51
N GLU A 279 -27.60 -22.61 -3.61
CA GLU A 279 -27.18 -22.16 -4.94
C GLU A 279 -27.07 -20.62 -5.05
N GLN A 280 -27.98 -19.87 -4.41
CA GLN A 280 -27.92 -18.41 -4.37
C GLN A 280 -26.78 -17.90 -3.50
N ARG A 281 -26.41 -18.64 -2.44
CA ARG A 281 -25.23 -18.35 -1.62
C ARG A 281 -23.94 -18.58 -2.38
N VAL A 282 -23.84 -19.67 -3.15
CA VAL A 282 -22.70 -19.95 -4.01
C VAL A 282 -22.55 -18.89 -5.11
N ALA A 283 -23.65 -18.47 -5.74
CA ALA A 283 -23.65 -17.40 -6.75
C ALA A 283 -23.30 -16.02 -6.15
N ALA A 284 -23.81 -15.68 -4.97
CA ALA A 284 -23.48 -14.43 -4.28
C ALA A 284 -22.04 -14.42 -3.75
N ALA A 285 -21.53 -15.55 -3.25
CA ALA A 285 -20.13 -15.69 -2.85
C ALA A 285 -19.18 -15.58 -4.05
N ALA A 286 -19.58 -16.11 -5.22
CA ALA A 286 -18.85 -15.91 -6.48
C ALA A 286 -18.89 -14.44 -6.97
N ALA A 287 -19.97 -13.71 -6.72
CA ALA A 287 -20.06 -12.26 -7.00
C ALA A 287 -19.25 -11.39 -6.01
N VAL A 288 -19.04 -11.87 -4.78
CA VAL A 288 -18.21 -11.24 -3.73
C VAL A 288 -16.71 -11.50 -3.92
N ASP A 289 -16.31 -12.38 -4.83
CA ASP A 289 -14.89 -12.67 -5.12
C ASP A 289 -14.25 -11.68 -6.11
N GLN A 290 -14.99 -10.66 -6.57
CA GLN A 290 -14.39 -9.61 -7.39
C GLN A 290 -13.48 -8.74 -6.53
N PRO A 291 -12.17 -8.73 -6.79
CA PRO A 291 -11.23 -7.93 -6.01
C PRO A 291 -11.38 -6.43 -6.34
N PRO A 292 -10.90 -5.53 -5.46
CA PRO A 292 -11.01 -4.09 -5.70
C PRO A 292 -10.37 -3.69 -7.05
N PRO A 293 -10.96 -2.71 -7.77
CA PRO A 293 -10.37 -2.20 -9.02
C PRO A 293 -8.94 -1.73 -8.81
N LEU A 294 -8.10 -1.82 -9.84
CA LEU A 294 -6.73 -1.32 -9.78
C LEU A 294 -6.66 0.15 -10.23
N LEU A 295 -5.72 0.91 -9.66
CA LEU A 295 -5.37 2.26 -10.05
C LEU A 295 -3.91 2.31 -10.50
N LEU A 296 -3.63 3.16 -11.50
CA LEU A 296 -2.29 3.50 -11.96
C LEU A 296 -1.89 4.88 -11.43
N LEU A 297 -0.71 4.96 -10.83
CA LEU A 297 -0.07 6.22 -10.49
C LEU A 297 1.15 6.47 -11.37
N SER A 298 1.18 7.59 -12.09
CA SER A 298 2.35 8.02 -12.86
C SER A 298 3.23 8.98 -12.06
N LEU A 299 4.49 8.60 -11.81
CA LEU A 299 5.45 9.42 -11.04
C LEU A 299 6.39 10.26 -11.92
N GLY A 300 6.46 9.98 -13.22
CA GLY A 300 7.42 10.56 -14.18
C GLY A 300 7.22 12.03 -14.58
N ILE A 301 6.37 12.78 -13.88
CA ILE A 301 5.90 14.10 -14.34
C ILE A 301 6.87 15.24 -13.93
N LEU A 302 7.79 15.00 -13.00
CA LEU A 302 8.58 16.05 -12.36
C LEU A 302 9.99 16.16 -12.98
N ARG A 303 10.32 17.35 -13.50
CA ARG A 303 11.49 17.59 -14.38
C ARG A 303 12.79 17.96 -13.66
N ASP A 304 12.73 18.45 -12.42
CA ASP A 304 13.91 18.84 -11.65
C ASP A 304 14.17 17.81 -10.53
N GLU A 305 15.11 16.90 -10.80
CA GLU A 305 15.51 15.82 -9.87
C GLU A 305 15.95 16.35 -8.50
N ARG A 306 16.50 17.57 -8.42
CA ARG A 306 16.97 18.12 -7.14
C ARG A 306 15.84 18.72 -6.32
N VAL A 307 14.84 19.32 -6.98
CA VAL A 307 13.62 19.76 -6.28
C VAL A 307 12.81 18.55 -5.81
N LEU A 308 12.86 17.43 -6.52
CA LEU A 308 12.25 16.18 -6.11
C LEU A 308 12.81 15.65 -4.79
N ASP A 309 14.14 15.63 -4.63
CA ASP A 309 14.76 15.22 -3.37
C ASP A 309 14.30 16.08 -2.19
N ASP A 310 14.22 17.40 -2.41
CA ASP A 310 13.71 18.35 -1.42
C ASP A 310 12.24 18.08 -1.12
N PHE A 311 11.40 17.82 -2.14
CA PHE A 311 10.01 17.45 -1.95
C PHE A 311 9.87 16.19 -1.08
N VAL A 312 10.63 15.13 -1.39
CA VAL A 312 10.63 13.88 -0.59
C VAL A 312 10.99 14.19 0.87
N LEU A 313 12.02 15.00 1.13
CA LEU A 313 12.36 15.42 2.49
C LEU A 313 11.21 16.17 3.18
N LEU A 314 10.52 17.07 2.47
CA LEU A 314 9.39 17.82 3.03
C LEU A 314 8.22 16.91 3.42
N THR A 315 7.98 15.82 2.68
CA THR A 315 6.97 14.83 3.06
C THR A 315 7.31 14.14 4.39
N PHE A 316 8.58 13.97 4.73
CA PHE A 316 8.99 13.37 6.00
C PHE A 316 8.62 14.24 7.21
N LEU A 317 8.52 15.56 7.05
CA LEU A 317 8.17 16.48 8.14
C LEU A 317 6.71 16.36 8.61
N VAL A 318 5.80 15.98 7.71
CA VAL A 318 4.38 15.75 8.04
C VAL A 318 4.12 14.33 8.57
N GLY A 319 5.17 13.52 8.64
CA GLY A 319 5.20 12.24 9.34
C GLY A 319 5.67 11.10 8.46
N ASN A 320 6.39 10.17 9.07
CA ASN A 320 6.91 8.93 8.49
C ASN A 320 6.94 7.86 9.60
N ASP A 321 7.37 6.65 9.27
CA ASP A 321 7.40 5.54 10.23
C ASP A 321 8.50 5.63 11.30
N PHE A 322 9.49 6.50 11.11
CA PHE A 322 10.72 6.50 11.90
C PHE A 322 10.77 7.65 12.92
N LEU A 323 10.08 8.75 12.64
CA LEU A 323 10.08 9.95 13.47
C LEU A 323 8.69 10.26 14.01
N PRO A 324 8.58 10.74 15.28
CA PRO A 324 7.32 11.27 15.78
C PRO A 324 6.80 12.41 14.89
N PRO A 325 5.49 12.48 14.62
CA PRO A 325 4.92 13.57 13.83
C PRO A 325 5.07 14.91 14.55
N LEU A 326 5.31 15.97 13.79
CA LEU A 326 5.28 17.34 14.32
C LEU A 326 3.82 17.70 14.66
N PRO A 327 3.50 18.13 15.90
CA PRO A 327 2.10 18.28 16.35
C PRO A 327 1.25 19.24 15.52
N THR A 328 1.89 20.22 14.88
CA THR A 328 1.28 21.33 14.14
C THR A 328 1.19 21.07 12.64
N LEU A 329 1.87 20.02 12.14
CA LEU A 329 2.07 19.75 10.71
C LEU A 329 1.57 18.35 10.36
N THR A 330 0.28 18.25 10.10
CA THR A 330 -0.36 17.03 9.59
C THR A 330 -0.90 17.28 8.19
N ILE A 331 -1.11 16.25 7.37
CA ILE A 331 -1.75 16.48 6.06
C ILE A 331 -3.20 16.96 6.25
N ALA A 332 -3.90 16.44 7.26
CA ALA A 332 -5.30 16.76 7.53
C ALA A 332 -5.54 18.24 7.88
N ASN A 333 -4.54 18.94 8.42
CA ASN A 333 -4.62 20.38 8.73
C ASN A 333 -3.83 21.26 7.74
N GLY A 334 -3.54 20.76 6.52
CA GLY A 334 -2.82 21.51 5.49
C GLY A 334 -1.31 21.65 5.74
N GLY A 335 -0.73 20.84 6.63
CA GLY A 335 0.68 20.91 7.00
C GLY A 335 1.65 20.60 5.86
N LEU A 336 1.27 19.75 4.90
CA LEU A 336 2.10 19.49 3.72
C LEU A 336 2.09 20.71 2.79
N ASP A 337 0.92 21.30 2.54
CA ASP A 337 0.81 22.53 1.75
C ASP A 337 1.61 23.68 2.37
N ALA A 338 1.50 23.85 3.69
CA ALA A 338 2.32 24.79 4.44
C ALA A 338 3.82 24.57 4.26
N CYS A 339 4.29 23.31 4.28
CA CYS A 339 5.69 22.99 4.03
C CYS A 339 6.11 23.36 2.60
N LEU A 340 5.30 23.01 1.61
CA LEU A 340 5.57 23.30 0.20
C LEU A 340 5.55 24.80 -0.10
N ASP A 341 4.58 25.53 0.43
CA ASP A 341 4.45 26.98 0.26
C ASP A 341 5.56 27.75 0.96
N THR A 342 5.95 27.31 2.15
CA THR A 342 7.14 27.85 2.83
C THR A 342 8.37 27.62 1.95
N TYR A 343 8.57 26.40 1.46
CA TYR A 343 9.71 26.06 0.60
C TYR A 343 9.72 26.92 -0.67
N ARG A 344 8.59 27.05 -1.37
CA ARG A 344 8.44 27.93 -2.55
C ARG A 344 8.85 29.37 -2.24
N THR A 345 8.40 29.90 -1.10
CA THR A 345 8.69 31.27 -0.66
C THR A 345 10.18 31.49 -0.40
N VAL A 346 10.83 30.55 0.31
CA VAL A 346 12.24 30.72 0.71
C VAL A 346 13.25 30.09 -0.23
N ARG A 347 12.81 29.42 -1.31
CA ARG A 347 13.67 28.57 -2.16
C ARG A 347 14.92 29.28 -2.67
N ARG A 348 14.81 30.55 -3.05
CA ARG A 348 15.94 31.35 -3.52
C ARG A 348 16.84 31.84 -2.38
N ALA A 349 16.31 32.02 -1.18
CA ALA A 349 17.00 32.58 -0.01
C ALA A 349 17.71 31.54 0.87
N ILE A 350 17.29 30.28 0.84
CA ILE A 350 17.91 29.20 1.63
C ILE A 350 19.35 28.88 1.19
N GLY A 351 19.76 29.30 0.00
CA GLY A 351 21.16 29.23 -0.46
C GLY A 351 21.59 27.85 -0.95
N GLY A 352 20.67 27.03 -1.45
CA GLY A 352 20.92 25.69 -1.96
C GLY A 352 19.66 24.84 -2.01
N TYR A 353 19.84 23.54 -2.25
CA TYR A 353 18.81 22.52 -2.03
C TYR A 353 18.87 22.04 -0.56
N LEU A 354 17.77 21.50 -0.06
CA LEU A 354 17.68 20.91 1.29
C LEU A 354 18.41 19.57 1.35
N VAL A 355 18.40 18.80 0.26
CA VAL A 355 19.05 17.50 0.11
C VAL A 355 20.04 17.56 -1.05
N ARG A 356 21.14 16.81 -0.90
CA ARG A 356 22.06 16.53 -1.99
C ARG A 356 22.56 15.10 -1.89
N GLU A 357 22.28 14.28 -2.89
CA GLU A 357 22.76 12.90 -2.99
C GLU A 357 22.43 12.10 -1.70
N GLY A 358 21.18 12.22 -1.24
CA GLY A 358 20.69 11.59 -0.01
C GLY A 358 21.18 12.23 1.30
N THR A 359 22.01 13.29 1.24
CA THR A 359 22.55 13.96 2.43
C THR A 359 21.83 15.28 2.70
N LEU A 360 21.33 15.43 3.94
CA LEU A 360 20.68 16.64 4.41
C LEU A 360 21.67 17.81 4.51
N GLN A 361 21.34 18.92 3.85
CA GLN A 361 22.11 20.16 3.88
C GLN A 361 21.65 21.03 5.06
N LEU A 362 22.35 20.91 6.19
CA LEU A 362 21.95 21.54 7.46
C LEU A 362 21.78 23.06 7.39
N ARG A 363 22.60 23.76 6.60
CA ARG A 363 22.53 25.23 6.47
C ARG A 363 21.25 25.68 5.75
N PRO A 364 20.95 25.23 4.51
CA PRO A 364 19.65 25.46 3.87
C PRO A 364 18.47 24.98 4.72
N PHE A 365 18.56 23.77 5.27
CA PHE A 365 17.48 23.18 6.05
C PHE A 365 17.16 23.98 7.32
N ARG A 366 18.17 24.47 8.05
CA ARG A 366 17.95 25.34 9.21
C ARG A 366 17.28 26.66 8.83
N ARG A 367 17.62 27.24 7.67
CA ARG A 367 16.96 28.46 7.17
C ARG A 367 15.51 28.19 6.81
N TYR A 368 15.23 27.06 6.16
CA TYR A 368 13.88 26.60 5.87
C TYR A 368 13.04 26.41 7.16
N LEU A 369 13.57 25.68 8.15
CA LEU A 369 12.87 25.47 9.42
C LEU A 369 12.54 26.78 10.14
N ARG A 370 13.46 27.76 10.14
CA ARG A 370 13.19 29.09 10.71
C ARG A 370 12.02 29.82 10.05
N ALA A 371 11.85 29.65 8.74
CA ALA A 371 10.71 30.22 8.03
C ALA A 371 9.41 29.49 8.39
N LEU A 372 9.49 28.17 8.57
CA LEU A 372 8.36 27.33 8.94
C LEU A 372 7.81 27.65 10.36
N VAL A 373 8.66 28.12 11.27
CA VAL A 373 8.24 28.52 12.65
C VAL A 373 7.08 29.51 12.63
N ALA A 374 7.07 30.47 11.71
CA ALA A 374 5.97 31.45 11.62
C ALA A 374 4.62 30.77 11.36
N VAL A 375 4.62 29.71 10.55
CA VAL A 375 3.43 28.92 10.24
C VAL A 375 3.01 28.07 11.44
N GLU A 376 3.95 27.45 12.15
CA GLU A 376 3.63 26.68 13.35
C GLU A 376 3.00 27.55 14.45
N VAL A 377 3.54 28.75 14.68
CA VAL A 377 3.01 29.70 15.66
C VAL A 377 1.57 30.10 15.30
N ALA A 378 1.30 30.35 14.02
CA ALA A 378 -0.04 30.64 13.53
C ALA A 378 -1.00 29.45 13.76
N ASN A 379 -0.58 28.22 13.41
CA ASN A 379 -1.38 27.01 13.61
C ASN A 379 -1.72 26.75 15.09
N ILE A 380 -0.75 26.94 16.00
CA ILE A 380 -0.97 26.79 17.45
C ILE A 380 -1.99 27.82 17.94
N SER A 381 -1.90 29.06 17.46
CA SER A 381 -2.78 30.15 17.85
C SER A 381 -4.21 29.89 17.39
N SER A 382 -4.39 29.44 16.14
CA SER A 382 -5.70 29.04 15.59
C SER A 382 -6.31 27.84 16.32
N ALA A 383 -5.52 26.80 16.63
CA ALA A 383 -6.00 25.63 17.36
C ALA A 383 -6.48 25.99 18.78
N ARG A 384 -5.78 26.90 19.46
CA ARG A 384 -6.19 27.42 20.78
C ARG A 384 -7.48 28.24 20.71
N ALA A 385 -7.69 28.98 19.64
CA ALA A 385 -8.92 29.75 19.43
C ALA A 385 -10.11 28.83 19.15
N ALA A 386 -9.94 27.75 18.40
CA ALA A 386 -11.00 26.78 18.10
C ALA A 386 -11.39 25.86 19.28
N SER A 387 -10.55 25.80 20.33
CA SER A 387 -10.80 25.01 21.54
C SER A 387 -11.54 25.80 22.64
N LYS A 388 -11.86 27.08 22.38
CA LYS A 388 -12.68 27.94 23.23
C LYS A 388 -14.03 28.12 22.58
#